data_AF-A0A2S1LYC9-F1
#
_entry.id   AF-A0A2S1LYC9-F1
#
_cell.length_a   1.000
_cell.length_b   1.000
_cell.length_c   1.000
_cell.angle_alpha   90.00
_cell.angle_beta   90.00
_cell.angle_gamma   90.00
#
_symmetry.space_group_name_H-M   'P 1'
#
loop_
_entity.id
_entity.type
_entity.pdbx_description
1 polymer ?
#
loop_
_entity_poly.entity_id
_entity_poly.type
_entity_poly.pdbx_seq_one_letter_code
_entity_poly.pdbx_strand_id
1 'polypeptide(L)'
;MINILAILKGFGIEDFKQNCLIGDHMNIFKNAFFKIISGVFVCFLVCLIIFCIYLFREFINDSKDVNGHYHSYEHPSSININKSYYKTFKSGHIVSILFQKRDINVNSNNFKLLDEHDKQSLFETYPYYCLQFTVVDNGRLINFKDVIFEGSNAESYNDNMPELDFRSADVAYFKIGKDDVGETYLGKYPVKVSNILKITLNNTLFKYLIAQKKLKFNLIAHDNVVYTFEINNFLSMYKFETTGRN
;
A
#
# COMPACT_ATOMS: atom_id res chain seq x y z
N MET A 1 87.35 -18.70 -6.84
CA MET A 1 86.60 -19.68 -6.05
C MET A 1 87.09 -19.62 -4.62
N ILE A 2 86.52 -18.73 -3.81
CA ILE A 2 86.76 -18.73 -2.36
C ILE A 2 85.56 -19.42 -1.75
N ASN A 3 85.80 -20.63 -1.28
CA ASN A 3 84.79 -21.49 -0.68
C ASN A 3 84.46 -20.94 0.72
N ILE A 4 83.50 -20.02 0.79
CA ILE A 4 83.04 -19.36 2.03
C ILE A 4 82.60 -20.40 3.08
N LEU A 5 82.21 -21.61 2.65
CA LEU A 5 81.91 -22.74 3.54
C LEU A 5 83.11 -23.26 4.36
N ALA A 6 84.35 -23.00 3.95
CA ALA A 6 85.54 -23.47 4.67
C ALA A 6 85.95 -22.55 5.83
N ILE A 7 85.59 -21.26 5.78
CA ILE A 7 85.91 -20.30 6.85
C ILE A 7 84.93 -20.44 8.02
N LEU A 8 83.70 -20.88 7.77
CA LEU A 8 82.66 -20.99 8.79
C LEU A 8 82.73 -22.27 9.64
N LYS A 9 83.48 -23.31 9.23
CA LYS A 9 83.68 -24.52 10.04
C LYS A 9 84.72 -24.38 11.16
N GLY A 10 85.54 -23.32 11.14
CA GLY A 10 86.58 -23.07 12.16
C GLY A 10 86.09 -22.36 13.42
N PHE A 11 84.84 -21.90 13.45
CA PHE A 11 84.33 -21.02 14.50
C PHE A 11 83.43 -21.68 15.55
N GLY A 12 83.31 -23.01 15.56
CA GLY A 12 82.59 -23.71 16.63
C GLY A 12 81.17 -23.17 16.86
N ILE A 13 80.47 -22.81 15.79
CA ILE A 13 79.10 -22.30 15.89
C ILE A 13 78.18 -23.50 16.06
N GLU A 14 77.93 -23.82 17.34
CA GLU A 14 76.88 -24.70 17.84
C GLU A 14 75.45 -24.12 17.67
N ASP A 15 75.24 -23.10 16.83
CA ASP A 15 73.93 -22.46 16.69
C ASP A 15 73.10 -22.98 15.51
N PHE A 16 73.12 -24.29 15.27
CA PHE A 16 72.13 -24.95 14.40
C PHE A 16 70.80 -25.26 15.10
N LYS A 17 70.55 -24.68 16.29
CA LYS A 17 69.32 -24.87 17.06
C LYS A 17 68.45 -23.61 17.21
N GLN A 18 68.94 -22.42 16.85
CA GLN A 18 68.16 -21.17 16.98
C GLN A 18 67.19 -20.93 15.80
N ASN A 19 67.47 -21.47 14.61
CA ASN A 19 66.58 -21.36 13.45
C ASN A 19 65.33 -22.25 13.53
N CYS A 20 65.29 -23.22 14.45
CA CYS A 20 64.13 -24.10 14.64
C CYS A 20 63.10 -23.46 15.59
N LEU A 21 63.56 -22.81 16.67
CA LEU A 21 62.69 -22.10 17.62
C LEU A 21 62.03 -20.86 17.02
N ILE A 22 62.73 -20.10 16.18
CA ILE A 22 62.19 -18.88 15.55
C ILE A 22 61.05 -19.24 14.55
N GLY A 23 61.15 -20.39 13.88
CA GLY A 23 60.12 -20.88 12.97
C GLY A 23 58.80 -21.22 13.68
N ASP A 24 58.89 -21.89 14.83
CA ASP A 24 57.71 -22.28 15.63
C ASP A 24 57.02 -21.06 16.26
N HIS A 25 57.78 -20.10 16.81
CA HIS A 25 57.21 -18.86 17.33
C HIS A 25 56.53 -18.02 16.24
N MET A 26 57.10 -17.99 15.02
CA MET A 26 56.51 -17.28 13.89
C MET A 26 55.21 -17.93 13.39
N ASN A 27 55.11 -19.27 13.42
CA ASN A 27 53.88 -19.99 13.06
C ASN A 27 52.76 -19.80 14.09
N ILE A 28 53.10 -19.78 15.39
CA ILE A 28 52.15 -19.48 16.46
C ILE A 28 51.60 -18.05 16.31
N PHE A 29 52.48 -17.09 16.04
CA PHE A 29 52.08 -15.70 15.82
C PHE A 29 51.18 -15.53 14.59
N LYS A 30 51.51 -16.15 13.46
CA LYS A 30 50.69 -16.13 12.24
C LYS A 30 49.30 -16.73 12.47
N ASN A 31 49.21 -17.84 13.19
CA ASN A 31 47.94 -18.50 13.49
C ASN A 31 47.07 -17.64 14.43
N ALA A 32 47.68 -17.04 15.46
CA ALA A 32 46.99 -16.11 16.36
C ALA A 32 46.48 -14.87 15.61
N PHE A 33 47.32 -14.26 14.77
CA PHE A 33 46.97 -13.10 13.95
C PHE A 33 45.84 -13.41 12.96
N PHE A 34 45.89 -14.55 12.28
CA PHE A 34 44.84 -14.98 11.36
C PHE A 34 43.50 -15.19 12.06
N LYS A 35 43.50 -15.79 13.27
CA LYS A 35 42.28 -15.96 14.08
C LYS A 35 41.68 -14.62 14.51
N ILE A 36 42.52 -13.65 14.89
CA ILE A 36 42.06 -12.30 15.25
C ILE A 36 41.43 -11.60 14.04
N ILE A 37 42.09 -11.60 12.89
CA ILE A 37 41.55 -11.03 11.65
C ILE A 37 40.24 -11.71 11.25
N SER A 38 40.20 -13.04 11.29
CA SER A 38 39.00 -13.81 10.98
C SER A 38 37.85 -13.45 11.91
N GLY A 39 38.09 -13.30 13.22
CA GLY A 39 37.10 -12.87 14.19
C GLY A 39 36.58 -11.45 13.93
N VAL A 40 37.46 -10.50 13.62
CA VAL A 40 37.08 -9.12 13.27
C VAL A 40 36.25 -9.09 11.99
N PHE A 41 36.63 -9.87 10.97
CA PHE A 41 35.91 -9.95 9.71
C PHE A 41 34.51 -10.55 9.89
N VAL A 42 34.37 -11.61 10.69
CA VAL A 42 33.05 -12.19 11.03
C VAL A 42 32.19 -11.17 11.78
N CYS A 43 32.77 -10.44 12.73
CA CYS A 43 32.05 -9.39 13.47
C CYS A 43 31.58 -8.27 12.52
N PHE A 44 32.44 -7.82 11.60
CA PHE A 44 32.09 -6.83 10.59
C PHE A 44 30.95 -7.31 9.68
N LEU A 45 30.98 -8.57 9.22
CA LEU A 45 29.91 -9.15 8.41
C LEU A 45 28.57 -9.22 9.16
N VAL A 46 28.59 -9.60 10.44
CA VAL A 46 27.37 -9.61 11.27
C VAL A 46 26.80 -8.20 11.43
N CYS A 47 27.64 -7.22 11.73
CA CYS A 47 27.22 -5.81 11.80
C CYS A 47 26.65 -5.31 10.46
N LEU A 48 27.27 -5.68 9.34
CA LEU A 48 26.80 -5.34 8.00
C LEU A 48 25.41 -5.94 7.74
N ILE A 49 25.20 -7.22 8.10
CA ILE A 49 23.89 -7.88 7.94
C ILE A 49 22.82 -7.19 8.78
N ILE A 50 23.10 -6.87 10.05
CA ILE A 50 22.16 -6.15 10.93
C ILE A 50 21.84 -4.78 10.36
N PHE A 51 22.85 -4.04 9.88
CA PHE A 51 22.66 -2.74 9.24
C PHE A 51 21.83 -2.86 7.95
N CYS A 52 22.10 -3.86 7.11
CA CYS A 52 21.30 -4.16 5.92
C CYS A 52 19.84 -4.45 6.29
N ILE A 53 19.57 -5.26 7.34
CA ILE A 53 18.21 -5.53 7.82
C ILE A 53 17.53 -4.24 8.32
N TYR A 54 18.26 -3.39 9.05
CA TYR A 54 17.74 -2.10 9.52
C TYR A 54 17.37 -1.19 8.35
N LEU A 55 18.27 -1.00 7.38
CA LEU A 55 18.00 -0.21 6.18
C LEU A 55 16.84 -0.79 5.36
N PHE A 56 16.76 -2.10 5.22
CA PHE A 56 15.66 -2.75 4.51
C PHE A 56 14.33 -2.53 5.24
N ARG A 57 14.33 -2.57 6.57
CA ARG A 57 13.14 -2.31 7.39
C ARG A 57 12.71 -0.85 7.29
N GLU A 58 13.65 0.09 7.30
CA GLU A 58 13.37 1.52 7.13
C GLU A 58 12.82 1.80 5.73
N PHE A 59 13.43 1.24 4.68
CA PHE A 59 12.95 1.33 3.29
C PHE A 59 11.55 0.72 3.11
N ILE A 60 11.25 -0.40 3.77
CA ILE A 60 9.90 -0.98 3.77
C ILE A 60 8.92 -0.12 4.58
N ASN A 61 9.35 0.48 5.69
CA ASN A 61 8.49 1.32 6.54
C ASN A 61 8.21 2.70 5.94
N ASP A 62 9.13 3.27 5.18
CA ASP A 62 8.96 4.54 4.47
C ASP A 62 7.98 4.42 3.27
N SER A 63 7.61 3.18 2.92
CA SER A 63 6.46 2.90 2.05
C SER A 63 5.09 3.09 2.72
N LYS A 64 5.05 3.52 4.00
CA LYS A 64 3.83 4.02 4.66
C LYS A 64 3.40 5.35 4.05
N ASP A 65 2.86 5.24 2.85
CA ASP A 65 1.88 6.09 2.20
C ASP A 65 1.80 7.56 2.64
N VAL A 66 2.92 8.29 2.54
CA VAL A 66 3.08 9.68 3.00
C VAL A 66 2.17 10.68 2.24
N ASN A 67 1.53 10.27 1.14
CA ASN A 67 0.75 11.15 0.27
C ASN A 67 -0.77 10.95 0.36
N GLY A 68 -1.25 10.08 1.26
CA GLY A 68 -2.67 9.91 1.52
C GLY A 68 -3.19 10.99 2.48
N HIS A 69 -4.18 11.77 2.05
CA HIS A 69 -4.86 12.76 2.88
C HIS A 69 -6.17 12.17 3.42
N TYR A 70 -6.18 11.80 4.70
CA TYR A 70 -7.40 11.43 5.42
C TYR A 70 -8.04 12.67 6.06
N HIS A 71 -9.33 12.85 5.84
CA HIS A 71 -10.12 13.90 6.47
C HIS A 71 -11.34 13.29 7.18
N SER A 72 -11.62 13.78 8.38
CA SER A 72 -12.81 13.42 9.15
C SER A 72 -13.41 14.71 9.67
N TYR A 73 -14.62 15.02 9.22
CA TYR A 73 -15.36 16.21 9.63
C TYR A 73 -16.67 15.80 10.29
N GLU A 74 -16.82 16.25 11.53
CA GLU A 74 -18.02 16.09 12.33
C GLU A 74 -18.35 17.45 12.94
N HIS A 75 -19.44 18.06 12.48
CA HIS A 75 -19.94 19.30 13.06
C HIS A 75 -21.12 19.01 13.97
N PRO A 76 -21.22 19.60 15.18
CA PRO A 76 -22.33 19.36 16.11
C PRO A 76 -23.73 19.68 15.55
N SER A 77 -23.82 20.57 14.56
CA SER A 77 -25.06 20.89 13.85
C SER A 77 -25.21 20.19 12.50
N SER A 78 -24.20 19.45 12.02
CA SER A 78 -24.32 18.68 10.78
C SER A 78 -25.04 17.37 11.08
N ILE A 79 -26.09 17.08 10.31
CA ILE A 79 -26.79 15.78 10.34
C ILE A 79 -25.85 14.64 9.89
N ASN A 80 -24.82 14.95 9.10
CA ASN A 80 -23.92 13.96 8.52
C ASN A 80 -22.51 14.06 9.12
N ILE A 81 -21.88 12.91 9.32
CA ILE A 81 -20.44 12.73 9.59
C ILE A 81 -19.79 12.37 8.26
N ASN A 82 -18.80 13.14 7.84
CA ASN A 82 -18.10 12.92 6.57
C ASN A 82 -16.67 12.47 6.85
N LYS A 83 -16.29 11.33 6.28
CA LYS A 83 -14.90 10.85 6.26
C LYS A 83 -14.46 10.69 4.81
N SER A 84 -13.25 11.10 4.49
CA SER A 84 -12.69 10.91 3.16
C SER A 84 -11.21 10.56 3.22
N TYR A 85 -10.75 9.87 2.18
CA TYR A 85 -9.35 9.62 1.93
C TYR A 85 -9.06 9.98 0.47
N TYR A 86 -8.04 10.79 0.25
CA TYR A 86 -7.61 11.18 -1.09
C TYR A 86 -6.12 10.90 -1.26
N LYS A 87 -5.74 10.34 -2.41
CA LYS A 87 -4.34 10.14 -2.75
C LYS A 87 -4.10 10.33 -4.24
N THR A 88 -2.97 10.94 -4.58
CA THR A 88 -2.46 11.03 -5.94
C THR A 88 -1.30 10.06 -6.18
N PHE A 89 -1.15 9.64 -7.43
CA PHE A 89 -0.09 8.75 -7.89
C PHE A 89 0.77 9.45 -8.92
N LYS A 90 2.09 9.23 -8.85
CA LYS A 90 3.07 9.84 -9.77
C LYS A 90 3.22 9.08 -11.08
N SER A 91 2.80 7.82 -11.12
CA SER A 91 2.97 6.92 -12.26
C SER A 91 1.72 6.08 -12.50
N GLY A 92 1.59 5.56 -13.72
CA GLY A 92 0.42 4.79 -14.16
C GLY A 92 -0.71 5.67 -14.71
N HIS A 93 -1.73 5.01 -15.24
CA HIS A 93 -2.91 5.67 -15.80
C HIS A 93 -3.87 6.19 -14.73
N ILE A 94 -3.94 5.52 -13.57
CA ILE A 94 -4.74 5.97 -12.44
C ILE A 94 -3.94 7.01 -11.67
N VAL A 95 -4.35 8.27 -11.77
CA VAL A 95 -3.60 9.41 -11.20
C VAL A 95 -4.08 9.79 -9.80
N SER A 96 -5.31 9.40 -9.44
CA SER A 96 -5.81 9.59 -8.08
C SER A 96 -6.93 8.62 -7.71
N ILE A 97 -7.09 8.45 -6.40
CA ILE A 97 -8.20 7.75 -5.76
C ILE A 97 -8.80 8.66 -4.68
N LEU A 98 -10.12 8.71 -4.60
CA LEU A 98 -10.88 9.37 -3.55
C LEU A 98 -11.89 8.37 -2.98
N PHE A 99 -11.84 8.13 -1.68
CA PHE A 99 -12.87 7.42 -0.96
C PHE A 99 -13.65 8.40 -0.10
N GLN A 100 -14.97 8.25 -0.07
CA GLN A 100 -15.86 9.04 0.77
C GLN A 100 -16.80 8.09 1.51
N LYS A 101 -16.85 8.24 2.82
CA LYS A 101 -17.88 7.67 3.67
C LYS A 101 -18.71 8.80 4.26
N ARG A 102 -20.02 8.65 4.21
CA ARG A 102 -20.95 9.51 4.94
C ARG A 102 -21.78 8.66 5.88
N ASP A 103 -21.98 9.15 7.09
CA ASP A 103 -22.75 8.50 8.14
C ASP A 103 -23.66 9.51 8.83
N ILE A 104 -24.61 9.04 9.64
CA ILE A 104 -25.53 9.92 10.37
C ILE A 104 -24.89 10.34 11.70
N ASN A 105 -24.90 11.64 11.96
CA ASN A 105 -24.61 12.19 13.28
C ASN A 105 -25.88 12.21 14.14
N VAL A 106 -26.16 11.07 14.78
CA VAL A 106 -27.32 10.92 15.68
C VAL A 106 -27.28 11.86 16.88
N ASN A 107 -26.08 12.36 17.24
CA ASN A 107 -25.89 13.27 18.35
C ASN A 107 -26.14 14.74 17.98
N SER A 108 -26.23 15.05 16.67
CA SER A 108 -26.41 16.42 16.21
C SER A 108 -27.76 16.99 16.64
N ASN A 109 -27.77 18.28 16.96
CA ASN A 109 -29.02 18.97 17.32
C ASN A 109 -30.03 18.93 16.17
N ASN A 110 -29.54 19.08 14.92
CA ASN A 110 -30.39 19.06 13.75
C ASN A 110 -31.02 17.68 13.50
N PHE A 111 -30.29 16.57 13.73
CA PHE A 111 -30.87 15.23 13.63
C PHE A 111 -31.96 14.99 14.69
N LYS A 112 -31.75 15.47 15.91
CA LYS A 112 -32.74 15.33 16.99
C LYS A 112 -34.05 16.08 16.73
N LEU A 113 -33.99 17.14 15.93
CA LEU A 113 -35.14 17.97 15.54
C LEU A 113 -35.94 17.40 14.36
N LEU A 114 -35.41 16.40 13.65
CA LEU A 114 -36.14 15.73 12.58
C LEU A 114 -37.32 14.94 13.14
N ASP A 115 -38.38 14.84 12.34
CA ASP A 115 -39.45 13.89 12.62
C ASP A 115 -39.00 12.44 12.36
N GLU A 116 -39.82 11.48 12.78
CA GLU A 116 -39.47 10.07 12.65
C GLU A 116 -39.42 9.59 11.19
N HIS A 117 -40.21 10.19 10.30
CA HIS A 117 -40.20 9.85 8.89
C HIS A 117 -38.87 10.25 8.24
N ASP A 118 -38.40 11.48 8.50
CA ASP A 118 -37.13 11.99 8.00
C ASP A 118 -35.94 11.22 8.59
N LYS A 119 -35.98 10.87 9.88
CA LYS A 119 -34.96 10.00 10.50
C LYS A 119 -34.90 8.65 9.81
N GLN A 120 -36.05 8.03 9.57
CA GLN A 120 -36.11 6.72 8.93
C GLN A 120 -35.56 6.77 7.50
N SER A 121 -35.95 7.78 6.71
CA SER A 121 -35.41 8.02 5.37
C SER A 121 -33.88 8.19 5.37
N LEU A 122 -33.32 8.90 6.36
CA LEU A 122 -31.87 8.99 6.53
C LEU A 122 -31.26 7.62 6.83
N PHE A 123 -31.84 6.85 7.76
CA PHE A 123 -31.30 5.52 8.12
C PHE A 123 -31.33 4.52 6.95
N GLU A 124 -32.26 4.68 6.02
CA GLU A 124 -32.31 3.93 4.75
C GLU A 124 -31.22 4.38 3.77
N THR A 125 -30.82 5.66 3.83
CA THR A 125 -29.86 6.29 2.92
C THR A 125 -28.41 6.31 3.45
N TYR A 126 -28.15 5.90 4.69
CA TYR A 126 -26.80 5.85 5.27
C TYR A 126 -26.53 4.51 5.96
N PRO A 127 -25.26 4.06 6.07
CA PRO A 127 -24.05 4.74 5.58
C PRO A 127 -23.95 4.72 4.05
N TYR A 128 -23.29 5.75 3.51
CA TYR A 128 -23.02 5.87 2.08
C TYR A 128 -21.51 5.76 1.83
N TYR A 129 -21.12 4.90 0.89
CA TYR A 129 -19.74 4.64 0.52
C TYR A 129 -19.53 4.93 -0.97
N CYS A 130 -18.57 5.78 -1.28
CA CYS A 130 -18.22 6.13 -2.66
C CYS A 130 -16.72 6.02 -2.87
N LEU A 131 -16.32 5.34 -3.93
CA LEU A 131 -14.96 5.24 -4.41
C LEU A 131 -14.89 5.93 -5.77
N GLN A 132 -13.93 6.83 -5.94
CA GLN A 132 -13.71 7.56 -7.17
C GLN A 132 -12.28 7.37 -7.64
N PHE A 133 -12.13 7.07 -8.93
CA PHE A 133 -10.85 7.00 -9.61
C PHE A 133 -10.75 8.09 -10.67
N THR A 134 -9.57 8.69 -10.79
CA THR A 134 -9.24 9.56 -11.92
C THR A 134 -8.24 8.84 -12.81
N VAL A 135 -8.61 8.62 -14.08
CA VAL A 135 -7.80 7.91 -15.07
C VAL A 135 -7.40 8.86 -16.20
N VAL A 136 -6.11 8.93 -16.49
CA VAL A 136 -5.54 9.69 -17.60
C VAL A 136 -4.84 8.72 -18.53
N ASP A 137 -5.23 8.74 -19.80
CA ASP A 137 -4.67 7.84 -20.81
C ASP A 137 -4.43 8.59 -22.12
N ASN A 138 -3.35 9.36 -22.18
CA ASN A 138 -2.84 9.96 -23.42
C ASN A 138 -3.89 10.74 -24.26
N GLY A 139 -4.79 11.46 -23.57
CA GLY A 139 -5.86 12.24 -24.20
C GLY A 139 -7.10 11.44 -24.59
N ARG A 140 -7.21 10.18 -24.15
CA ARG A 140 -8.36 9.31 -24.41
C ARG A 140 -9.52 9.59 -23.45
N LEU A 141 -10.71 9.84 -24.00
CA LEU A 141 -11.98 9.86 -23.28
C LEU A 141 -12.57 8.45 -23.26
N ILE A 142 -12.92 7.97 -22.08
CA ILE A 142 -13.22 6.57 -21.78
C ILE A 142 -14.45 6.49 -20.87
N ASN A 143 -15.36 5.59 -21.19
CA ASN A 143 -16.38 5.11 -20.27
C ASN A 143 -15.97 3.77 -19.67
N PHE A 144 -16.34 3.54 -18.42
CA PHE A 144 -16.14 2.28 -17.73
C PHE A 144 -17.44 1.50 -17.67
N LYS A 145 -17.37 0.21 -18.00
CA LYS A 145 -18.54 -0.68 -17.95
C LYS A 145 -18.54 -1.58 -16.72
N ASP A 146 -17.38 -1.82 -16.12
CA ASP A 146 -17.25 -2.78 -15.03
C ASP A 146 -16.03 -2.51 -14.14
N VAL A 147 -16.06 -3.05 -12.93
CA VAL A 147 -14.97 -2.98 -11.95
C VAL A 147 -14.85 -4.31 -11.21
N ILE A 148 -13.68 -4.91 -11.27
CA ILE A 148 -13.37 -6.10 -10.47
C ILE A 148 -12.63 -5.69 -9.21
N PHE A 149 -13.16 -6.09 -8.07
CA PHE A 149 -12.55 -5.95 -6.75
C PHE A 149 -11.90 -7.29 -6.39
N GLU A 150 -10.58 -7.38 -6.53
CA GLU A 150 -9.88 -8.66 -6.40
C GLU A 150 -10.14 -9.32 -5.04
N GLY A 151 -10.46 -10.62 -5.07
CA GLY A 151 -10.77 -11.42 -3.89
C GLY A 151 -12.25 -11.38 -3.51
N SER A 152 -13.02 -10.39 -3.96
CA SER A 152 -14.47 -10.32 -3.72
C SER A 152 -15.24 -10.88 -4.91
N ASN A 153 -16.38 -11.52 -4.62
CA ASN A 153 -17.39 -11.84 -5.64
C ASN A 153 -18.38 -10.68 -5.76
N ALA A 154 -17.87 -9.46 -5.94
CA ALA A 154 -18.70 -8.28 -6.05
C ALA A 154 -19.37 -8.20 -7.42
N GLU A 155 -20.67 -7.96 -7.43
CA GLU A 155 -21.45 -7.85 -8.66
C GLU A 155 -21.81 -6.39 -8.94
N SER A 156 -21.89 -6.04 -10.22
CA SER A 156 -22.42 -4.74 -10.64
C SER A 156 -23.93 -4.73 -10.42
N TYR A 157 -24.41 -3.69 -9.75
CA TYR A 157 -25.80 -3.51 -9.44
C TYR A 157 -26.62 -3.21 -10.70
N ASN A 158 -27.66 -4.01 -10.92
CA ASN A 158 -28.62 -3.78 -11.97
C ASN A 158 -29.71 -2.82 -11.48
N ASP A 159 -29.96 -1.73 -12.21
CA ASP A 159 -30.97 -0.70 -11.90
C ASP A 159 -32.41 -1.26 -11.76
N ASN A 160 -32.66 -2.52 -12.13
CA ASN A 160 -33.92 -3.22 -11.92
C ASN A 160 -34.21 -3.60 -10.46
N MET A 161 -33.24 -3.49 -9.56
CA MET A 161 -33.41 -3.76 -8.13
C MET A 161 -33.73 -2.45 -7.38
N PRO A 162 -34.54 -2.47 -6.30
CA PRO A 162 -34.74 -1.31 -5.40
C PRO A 162 -33.46 -0.91 -4.66
N GLU A 163 -33.18 0.39 -4.53
CA GLU A 163 -31.97 0.90 -3.86
C GLU A 163 -31.84 0.46 -2.39
N LEU A 164 -32.98 0.20 -1.73
CA LEU A 164 -32.98 -0.35 -0.38
C LEU A 164 -32.32 -1.75 -0.36
N ASP A 165 -32.63 -2.57 -1.35
CA ASP A 165 -32.11 -3.93 -1.47
C ASP A 165 -30.63 -3.93 -1.84
N PHE A 166 -30.15 -2.94 -2.61
CA PHE A 166 -28.71 -2.74 -2.84
C PHE A 166 -27.93 -2.66 -1.52
N ARG A 167 -28.46 -1.88 -0.56
CA ARG A 167 -27.77 -1.51 0.69
C ARG A 167 -27.83 -2.61 1.74
N SER A 168 -28.96 -3.32 1.81
CA SER A 168 -29.23 -4.37 2.79
C SER A 168 -28.85 -5.78 2.32
N ALA A 169 -28.52 -5.96 1.04
CA ALA A 169 -28.12 -7.26 0.50
C ALA A 169 -26.88 -7.84 1.20
N ASP A 170 -26.96 -9.13 1.52
CA ASP A 170 -25.83 -9.95 1.99
C ASP A 170 -24.82 -10.27 0.88
N VAL A 171 -25.14 -9.91 -0.36
CA VAL A 171 -24.26 -10.01 -1.53
C VAL A 171 -23.46 -8.72 -1.69
N ALA A 172 -22.20 -8.84 -2.06
CA ALA A 172 -21.35 -7.68 -2.34
C ALA A 172 -21.79 -7.05 -3.67
N TYR A 173 -22.28 -5.80 -3.62
CA TYR A 173 -22.68 -5.05 -4.80
C TYR A 173 -21.95 -3.71 -4.90
N PHE A 174 -21.77 -3.25 -6.13
CA PHE A 174 -21.36 -1.89 -6.42
C PHE A 174 -22.18 -1.30 -7.57
N LYS A 175 -22.24 0.03 -7.65
CA LYS A 175 -22.90 0.75 -8.73
C LYS A 175 -21.95 1.75 -9.36
N ILE A 176 -21.79 1.70 -10.68
CA ILE A 176 -21.05 2.72 -11.42
C ILE A 176 -21.96 3.94 -11.63
N GLY A 177 -21.43 5.14 -11.38
CA GLY A 177 -22.14 6.39 -11.60
C GLY A 177 -22.47 6.62 -13.08
N LYS A 178 -23.61 7.26 -13.36
CA LYS A 178 -24.13 7.51 -14.72
C LYS A 178 -23.44 8.68 -15.44
N ASP A 179 -22.15 8.89 -15.19
CA ASP A 179 -21.37 9.95 -15.86
C ASP A 179 -20.98 9.51 -17.30
N ASP A 180 -21.91 8.92 -18.04
CA ASP A 180 -21.73 8.43 -19.41
C ASP A 180 -21.67 9.61 -20.38
N VAL A 181 -20.52 9.79 -21.02
CA VAL A 181 -20.30 10.84 -22.03
C VAL A 181 -20.92 10.52 -23.39
N GLY A 182 -21.59 9.38 -23.56
CA GLY A 182 -22.18 8.90 -24.80
C GLY A 182 -21.12 8.38 -25.79
N GLU A 183 -21.42 7.28 -26.48
CA GLU A 183 -20.46 6.61 -27.38
C GLU A 183 -19.87 7.53 -28.46
N THR A 184 -20.66 8.49 -28.96
CA THR A 184 -20.26 9.45 -30.01
C THR A 184 -19.08 10.34 -29.62
N TYR A 185 -18.83 10.54 -28.32
CA TYR A 185 -17.75 11.39 -27.82
C TYR A 185 -16.53 10.59 -27.34
N LEU A 186 -16.58 9.25 -27.38
CA LEU A 186 -15.44 8.43 -27.00
C LEU A 186 -14.34 8.53 -28.06
N GLY A 187 -13.07 8.53 -27.62
CA GLY A 187 -11.95 8.59 -28.54
C GLY A 187 -10.76 9.37 -28.01
N LYS A 188 -9.81 9.68 -28.90
CA LYS A 188 -8.57 10.37 -28.57
C LYS A 188 -8.64 11.84 -28.92
N TYR A 189 -8.27 12.67 -27.96
CA TYR A 189 -8.25 14.12 -28.06
C TYR A 189 -6.81 14.66 -28.01
N PRO A 190 -6.52 15.80 -28.65
CA PRO A 190 -5.21 16.44 -28.63
C PRO A 190 -4.93 17.21 -27.32
N VAL A 191 -5.75 17.00 -26.29
CA VAL A 191 -5.65 17.63 -24.97
C VAL A 191 -5.60 16.57 -23.88
N LYS A 192 -5.15 16.94 -22.69
CA LYS A 192 -5.20 16.04 -21.54
C LYS A 192 -6.66 15.80 -21.14
N VAL A 193 -7.11 14.55 -21.23
CA VAL A 193 -8.43 14.11 -20.78
C VAL A 193 -8.30 13.39 -19.44
N SER A 194 -9.17 13.74 -18.50
CA SER A 194 -9.27 13.09 -17.19
C SER A 194 -10.62 12.40 -17.09
N ASN A 195 -10.60 11.08 -16.99
CA ASN A 195 -11.79 10.24 -16.89
C ASN A 195 -12.08 9.98 -15.43
N ILE A 196 -13.27 10.34 -14.96
CA ILE A 196 -13.66 10.18 -13.57
C ILE A 196 -14.64 9.02 -13.48
N LEU A 197 -14.24 7.96 -12.79
CA LEU A 197 -15.10 6.83 -12.47
C LEU A 197 -15.56 6.97 -11.02
N LYS A 198 -16.87 7.06 -10.78
CA LYS A 198 -17.46 7.01 -9.44
C LYS A 198 -18.18 5.69 -9.23
N ILE A 199 -18.00 5.10 -8.06
CA ILE A 199 -18.52 3.79 -7.70
C ILE A 199 -19.13 3.89 -6.32
N THR A 200 -20.43 3.62 -6.20
CA THR A 200 -21.09 3.45 -4.91
C THR A 200 -20.95 2.00 -4.47
N LEU A 201 -20.62 1.77 -3.20
CA LEU A 201 -20.46 0.42 -2.63
C LEU A 201 -21.59 0.16 -1.65
N ASN A 202 -22.08 -1.07 -1.59
CA ASN A 202 -22.95 -1.47 -0.49
C ASN A 202 -22.16 -1.83 0.77
N ASN A 203 -22.88 -2.04 1.88
CA ASN A 203 -22.28 -2.33 3.17
C ASN A 203 -21.47 -3.64 3.17
N THR A 204 -21.98 -4.67 2.50
CA THR A 204 -21.33 -5.98 2.40
C THR A 204 -19.99 -5.87 1.68
N LEU A 205 -19.94 -5.21 0.52
CA LEU A 205 -18.69 -4.97 -0.20
C LEU A 205 -17.74 -4.10 0.63
N PHE A 206 -18.22 -3.04 1.29
CA PHE A 206 -17.36 -2.22 2.14
C PHE A 206 -16.71 -3.03 3.28
N LYS A 207 -17.49 -3.86 3.99
CA LYS A 207 -16.98 -4.76 5.04
C LYS A 207 -15.99 -5.79 4.48
N TYR A 208 -16.19 -6.27 3.26
CA TYR A 208 -15.23 -7.14 2.62
C TYR A 208 -13.90 -6.41 2.37
N LEU A 209 -13.96 -5.21 1.79
CA LEU A 209 -12.77 -4.42 1.45
C LEU A 209 -11.99 -3.99 2.69
N ILE A 210 -12.66 -3.64 3.80
CA ILE A 210 -11.95 -3.25 5.04
C ILE A 210 -11.16 -4.42 5.66
N ALA A 211 -11.59 -5.66 5.45
CA ALA A 211 -10.91 -6.84 5.98
C ALA A 211 -9.64 -7.22 5.21
N GLN A 212 -9.43 -6.66 4.01
CA GLN A 212 -8.29 -7.00 3.17
C GLN A 212 -6.99 -6.38 3.68
N LYS A 213 -5.85 -7.04 3.46
CA LYS A 213 -4.54 -6.44 3.73
C LYS A 213 -4.17 -5.37 2.69
N LYS A 214 -4.59 -5.60 1.44
CA LYS A 214 -4.34 -4.76 0.27
C LYS A 214 -5.60 -4.69 -0.57
N LEU A 215 -5.78 -3.59 -1.27
CA LEU A 215 -6.89 -3.41 -2.21
C LEU A 215 -6.33 -3.49 -3.62
N LYS A 216 -6.92 -4.34 -4.45
CA LYS A 216 -6.60 -4.44 -5.88
C LYS A 216 -7.88 -4.30 -6.68
N PHE A 217 -7.84 -3.42 -7.67
CA PHE A 217 -8.98 -3.07 -8.52
C PHE A 217 -8.58 -3.21 -9.98
N ASN A 218 -9.49 -3.75 -10.79
CA ASN A 218 -9.37 -3.73 -12.25
C ASN A 218 -10.54 -2.91 -12.80
N LEU A 219 -10.26 -1.72 -13.33
CA LEU A 219 -11.27 -0.87 -13.96
C LEU A 219 -11.37 -1.24 -15.44
N ILE A 220 -12.56 -1.63 -15.90
CA ILE A 220 -12.75 -2.16 -17.26
C ILE A 220 -13.47 -1.10 -18.09
N ALA A 221 -12.77 -0.60 -19.10
CA ALA A 221 -13.33 0.32 -20.09
C ALA A 221 -14.31 -0.39 -21.03
N HIS A 222 -15.17 0.38 -21.71
CA HIS A 222 -16.13 -0.14 -22.69
C HIS A 222 -15.46 -0.94 -23.81
N ASP A 223 -14.27 -0.52 -24.24
CA ASP A 223 -13.48 -1.18 -25.28
C ASP A 223 -12.61 -2.35 -24.75
N ASN A 224 -12.88 -2.81 -23.53
CA ASN A 224 -12.18 -3.90 -22.83
C ASN A 224 -10.74 -3.59 -22.41
N VAL A 225 -10.29 -2.33 -22.47
CA VAL A 225 -9.01 -1.96 -21.86
C VAL A 225 -9.15 -2.04 -20.33
N VAL A 226 -8.17 -2.69 -19.67
CA VAL A 226 -8.18 -2.92 -18.23
C VAL A 226 -7.12 -2.06 -17.55
N TYR A 227 -7.53 -1.26 -16.57
CA TYR A 227 -6.64 -0.48 -15.72
C TYR A 227 -6.53 -1.17 -14.36
N THR A 228 -5.39 -1.81 -14.10
CA THR A 228 -5.12 -2.50 -12.83
C THR A 228 -4.46 -1.54 -11.85
N PHE A 229 -4.91 -1.58 -10.59
CA PHE A 229 -4.34 -0.77 -9.51
C PHE A 229 -4.33 -1.53 -8.19
N GLU A 230 -3.20 -1.49 -7.50
CA GLU A 230 -3.01 -2.10 -6.18
C GLU A 230 -2.50 -1.05 -5.18
N ILE A 231 -3.08 -1.03 -3.99
CA ILE A 231 -2.69 -0.14 -2.89
C ILE A 231 -2.79 -0.87 -1.55
N ASN A 232 -1.97 -0.44 -0.59
CA ASN A 232 -2.19 -0.81 0.81
C ASN A 232 -3.60 -0.40 1.26
N ASN A 233 -4.23 -1.20 2.11
CA ASN A 233 -5.62 -0.95 2.48
C ASN A 233 -5.76 0.27 3.40
N PHE A 234 -6.04 1.43 2.81
CA PHE A 234 -6.31 2.65 3.55
C PHE A 234 -7.65 2.58 4.33
N LEU A 235 -8.60 1.73 3.91
CA LEU A 235 -9.88 1.59 4.60
C LEU A 235 -9.69 1.00 5.99
N SER A 236 -8.76 0.06 6.15
CA SER A 236 -8.41 -0.54 7.46
C SER A 236 -7.40 0.29 8.26
N MET A 237 -6.58 1.11 7.59
CA MET A 237 -5.58 1.95 8.26
C MET A 237 -6.20 3.12 9.02
N TYR A 238 -7.30 3.67 8.50
CA TYR A 238 -8.02 4.79 9.11
C TYR A 238 -9.35 4.33 9.72
N LYS A 239 -9.91 5.12 10.64
CA LYS A 239 -11.17 4.80 11.35
C LYS A 239 -12.41 5.00 10.47
N PHE A 240 -12.50 4.27 9.35
CA PHE A 240 -13.69 4.25 8.48
C PHE A 240 -14.79 3.31 9.00
N GLU A 241 -14.51 2.50 10.02
CA GLU A 241 -15.51 1.67 10.68
C GLU A 241 -16.74 2.49 11.11
N THR A 242 -17.91 1.87 10.99
CA THR A 242 -19.18 2.38 11.50
C THR A 242 -19.14 2.24 13.02
N THR A 243 -19.17 3.38 13.73
CA THR A 243 -19.54 3.37 15.15
C THR A 243 -20.94 2.77 15.24
N GLY A 244 -21.06 1.65 15.94
CA GLY A 244 -22.29 0.88 16.01
C GLY A 244 -23.49 1.75 16.37
N ARG A 245 -24.59 1.53 15.66
CA ARG A 245 -25.92 1.99 16.07
C ARG A 245 -26.28 1.13 17.29
N ASN A 246 -26.01 1.65 18.49
CA ASN A 246 -26.53 1.07 19.74
C ASN A 246 -28.01 1.45 19.89
#